data_AF-A0A661EY39-F1
#
_entry.id   AF-A0A661EY39-F1
#
_cell.length_a   1.000
_cell.length_b   1.000
_cell.length_c   1.000
_cell.angle_alpha   90.00
_cell.angle_beta   90.00
_cell.angle_gamma   90.00
#
_symmetry.space_group_name_H-M   'P 1'
#
loop_
_entity.id
_entity.type
_entity.pdbx_description
1 polymer ?
#
loop_
_entity_poly.entity_id
_entity_poly.type
_entity_poly.pdbx_seq_one_letter_code
_entity_poly.pdbx_strand_id
1 'polypeptide(L)'
;MYNKKTFKFIFFIAVMTMSYNMLSQINTNGNASNTIGNQNPFMDSSDFSQFPNDIGKGLYFPRTDLTIWVFNTAILDGITFATSYDGMIVYNTGTGITSIGQGVTVPVTPGFYYFYNPVILGFPDISSGKWLPIGIGGTGGVTVTTLSDNGDGTFTYTSEDGTITTFNAKGTLIDNADGTYTFTDAAGNVTTIDATEVITSTDAGNLLTTGLDGGSFINQTVIQANETLTTLAQSNATGIATYTDEDGATSTVDIISTDANNDIIVGVDGGA
;
A
#
# COMPACT_ATOMS: atom_id res chain seq x y z
N MET A 1 49.56 -74.60 39.49
CA MET A 1 48.18 -75.05 39.17
C MET A 1 47.21 -74.01 39.72
N TYR A 2 46.62 -73.18 38.86
CA TYR A 2 45.65 -72.17 39.30
C TYR A 2 44.40 -72.86 39.87
N ASN A 3 44.01 -72.53 41.10
CA ASN A 3 42.89 -73.18 41.78
C ASN A 3 41.58 -72.85 41.05
N LYS A 4 40.90 -73.90 40.56
CA LYS A 4 39.66 -73.85 39.76
C LYS A 4 38.55 -73.03 40.41
N LYS A 5 38.52 -72.90 41.75
CA LYS A 5 37.55 -72.09 42.48
C LYS A 5 37.82 -70.58 42.33
N THR A 6 39.08 -70.17 42.35
CA THR A 6 39.51 -68.77 42.15
C THR A 6 39.27 -68.29 40.72
N PHE A 7 39.47 -69.16 39.72
CA PHE A 7 39.20 -68.82 38.31
C PHE A 7 37.70 -68.61 38.04
N LYS A 8 36.83 -69.46 38.62
CA LYS A 8 35.37 -69.30 38.51
C LYS A 8 34.86 -68.03 39.22
N PHE A 9 35.44 -67.68 40.36
CA PHE A 9 35.05 -66.49 41.12
C PHE A 9 35.46 -65.19 40.40
N ILE A 10 36.66 -65.15 39.82
CA ILE A 10 37.13 -64.01 39.01
C ILE A 10 36.33 -63.88 37.71
N PHE A 11 35.97 -64.99 37.06
CA PHE A 11 35.12 -64.97 35.86
C PHE A 11 33.69 -64.50 36.16
N PHE A 12 33.13 -64.84 37.32
CA PHE A 12 31.78 -64.41 37.71
C PHE A 12 31.71 -62.92 38.08
N ILE A 13 32.77 -62.37 38.69
CA ILE A 13 32.89 -60.93 38.95
C ILE A 13 33.12 -60.14 37.66
N ALA A 14 33.93 -60.66 36.72
CA ALA A 14 34.17 -60.01 35.43
C ALA A 14 32.90 -59.94 34.54
N VAL A 15 31.97 -60.88 34.71
CA VAL A 15 30.68 -60.89 33.98
C VAL A 15 29.63 -59.99 34.63
N MET A 16 29.69 -59.74 35.95
CA MET A 16 28.77 -58.81 36.64
C MET A 16 29.16 -57.32 36.54
N THR A 17 30.35 -56.99 36.02
CA THR A 17 30.79 -55.60 35.79
C THR A 17 30.58 -55.09 34.36
N MET A 18 29.91 -55.84 33.49
CA MET A 18 29.47 -55.32 32.19
C MET A 18 28.17 -54.54 32.36
N SER A 19 28.29 -53.33 32.87
CA SER A 19 27.24 -52.32 32.79
C SER A 19 27.09 -51.89 31.33
N TYR A 20 25.87 -51.96 30.82
CA TYR A 20 25.51 -51.48 29.49
C TYR A 20 25.80 -49.99 29.36
N ASN A 21 26.59 -49.60 28.36
CA ASN A 21 26.59 -48.22 27.88
C ASN A 21 25.66 -48.16 26.67
N MET A 22 24.44 -47.66 26.86
CA MET A 22 23.58 -47.22 25.77
C MET A 22 23.70 -45.71 25.66
N LEU A 23 24.38 -45.22 24.62
CA LEU A 23 24.35 -43.80 24.27
C LEU A 23 23.33 -43.63 23.16
N SER A 24 22.14 -43.13 23.50
CA SER A 24 21.15 -42.70 22.53
C SER A 24 21.01 -41.18 22.61
N GLN A 25 21.19 -40.50 21.47
CA GLN A 25 21.07 -39.05 21.32
C GLN A 25 19.90 -38.62 20.42
N ILE A 26 19.09 -39.56 19.90
CA ILE A 26 17.74 -39.52 19.26
C ILE A 26 16.63 -40.13 20.16
N ASN A 27 15.32 -40.00 19.92
CA ASN A 27 14.44 -41.16 20.04
C ASN A 27 14.72 -42.12 18.86
N THR A 28 14.65 -43.40 19.14
CA THR A 28 15.59 -44.39 18.60
C THR A 28 14.94 -45.75 18.52
N ASN A 29 15.52 -46.66 17.76
CA ASN A 29 15.07 -48.06 17.66
C ASN A 29 15.39 -48.89 18.95
N GLY A 30 15.12 -48.34 20.16
CA GLY A 30 15.43 -48.88 21.51
C GLY A 30 15.10 -47.92 22.70
N ASN A 31 15.27 -48.35 23.97
CA ASN A 31 14.91 -47.59 25.19
C ASN A 31 15.75 -46.31 25.46
N ALA A 32 15.09 -45.22 25.85
CA ALA A 32 15.67 -43.91 26.19
C ALA A 32 16.25 -43.82 27.63
N SER A 33 17.23 -42.93 27.86
CA SER A 33 17.89 -42.66 29.16
C SER A 33 17.08 -41.71 30.07
N ASN A 34 17.08 -41.93 31.40
CA ASN A 34 16.22 -41.25 32.40
C ASN A 34 16.92 -40.19 33.28
N THR A 35 18.11 -39.70 32.91
CA THR A 35 18.79 -38.61 33.63
C THR A 35 19.50 -37.65 32.67
N ILE A 36 18.85 -36.52 32.36
CA ILE A 36 19.43 -35.38 31.62
C ILE A 36 19.39 -34.10 32.50
N GLY A 37 19.88 -34.20 33.73
CA GLY A 37 20.01 -33.04 34.63
C GLY A 37 21.13 -32.08 34.18
N ASN A 38 20.88 -30.76 34.28
CA ASN A 38 21.80 -29.64 34.05
C ASN A 38 22.27 -29.35 32.61
N GLN A 39 21.50 -29.70 31.58
CA GLN A 39 21.92 -29.41 30.21
C GLN A 39 20.77 -28.84 29.38
N ASN A 40 21.13 -28.17 28.29
CA ASN A 40 20.17 -27.50 27.42
C ASN A 40 19.62 -28.28 26.17
N PRO A 41 19.92 -29.57 25.79
CA PRO A 41 19.81 -30.13 24.40
C PRO A 41 18.39 -30.68 24.03
N PHE A 42 17.85 -30.67 22.78
CA PHE A 42 18.11 -31.29 21.42
C PHE A 42 17.58 -32.73 21.13
N MET A 43 16.63 -33.28 21.89
CA MET A 43 16.03 -34.61 21.67
C MET A 43 14.51 -34.65 21.93
N ASP A 44 13.76 -35.38 21.09
CA ASP A 44 12.28 -35.41 20.97
C ASP A 44 11.59 -36.61 21.69
N SER A 45 10.47 -36.37 22.38
CA SER A 45 9.59 -37.39 22.98
C SER A 45 8.08 -37.09 22.81
N SER A 46 7.50 -37.53 21.71
CA SER A 46 6.14 -37.22 21.24
C SER A 46 4.95 -37.78 22.06
N ASP A 47 4.63 -37.18 23.22
CA ASP A 47 3.29 -37.28 23.87
C ASP A 47 2.79 -35.95 24.51
N PHE A 48 3.25 -34.79 24.01
CA PHE A 48 3.08 -33.46 24.63
C PHE A 48 1.80 -32.69 24.24
N SER A 49 0.61 -33.31 24.34
CA SER A 49 -0.67 -32.57 24.25
C SER A 49 -1.26 -32.17 25.62
N GLN A 50 -0.73 -32.73 26.73
CA GLN A 50 -1.31 -32.58 28.08
C GLN A 50 -0.42 -31.88 29.12
N PHE A 51 0.72 -31.29 28.72
CA PHE A 51 1.64 -30.62 29.66
C PHE A 51 1.58 -29.08 29.59
N PRO A 52 1.79 -28.38 30.73
CA PRO A 52 1.94 -26.93 30.81
C PRO A 52 2.97 -26.35 29.81
N ASN A 53 2.77 -25.11 29.37
CA ASN A 53 3.59 -24.46 28.33
C ASN A 53 5.06 -24.18 28.73
N ASP A 54 5.40 -24.36 30.01
CA ASP A 54 6.73 -24.20 30.59
C ASP A 54 7.57 -25.49 30.61
N ILE A 55 7.07 -26.59 30.02
CA ILE A 55 7.77 -27.89 29.94
C ILE A 55 7.86 -28.37 28.48
N GLY A 56 9.09 -28.56 27.98
CA GLY A 56 9.39 -29.40 26.81
C GLY A 56 8.85 -28.92 25.46
N LYS A 57 9.20 -27.69 25.03
CA LYS A 57 8.74 -27.10 23.76
C LYS A 57 9.88 -26.39 23.01
N GLY A 58 10.78 -27.14 22.38
CA GLY A 58 11.82 -26.53 21.53
C GLY A 58 12.99 -27.44 21.14
N LEU A 59 13.73 -27.02 20.11
CA LEU A 59 15.00 -27.61 19.70
C LEU A 59 16.13 -26.71 20.19
N TYR A 60 17.06 -27.26 20.96
CA TYR A 60 18.25 -26.54 21.37
C TYR A 60 19.41 -26.84 20.43
N PHE A 61 20.04 -25.82 19.89
CA PHE A 61 21.16 -26.02 18.97
C PHE A 61 22.49 -25.84 19.69
N PRO A 62 23.55 -26.55 19.26
CA PRO A 62 24.90 -26.27 19.72
C PRO A 62 25.24 -24.79 19.52
N ARG A 63 25.77 -24.16 20.58
CA ARG A 63 26.35 -22.82 20.50
C ARG A 63 27.82 -22.96 20.12
N THR A 64 28.24 -22.28 19.07
CA THR A 64 29.60 -22.37 18.53
C THR A 64 30.12 -20.99 18.12
N ASP A 65 31.43 -20.86 17.94
CA ASP A 65 32.05 -19.70 17.31
C ASP A 65 32.52 -20.11 15.91
N LEU A 66 31.83 -19.63 14.88
CA LEU A 66 32.14 -19.97 13.49
C LEU A 66 33.48 -19.38 12.99
N THR A 67 34.07 -18.43 13.71
CA THR A 67 35.36 -17.84 13.36
C THR A 67 36.55 -18.75 13.68
N ILE A 68 36.34 -19.74 14.57
CA ILE A 68 37.32 -20.77 14.97
C ILE A 68 36.80 -22.20 14.75
N TRP A 69 35.70 -22.35 14.00
CA TRP A 69 35.08 -23.64 13.72
C TRP A 69 35.99 -24.51 12.85
N VAL A 70 36.04 -25.82 13.13
CA VAL A 70 36.76 -26.80 12.33
C VAL A 70 35.89 -28.03 12.12
N PHE A 71 35.64 -28.39 10.86
CA PHE A 71 35.03 -29.65 10.48
C PHE A 71 36.03 -30.80 10.64
N ASN A 72 35.55 -31.93 11.15
CA ASN A 72 36.32 -33.16 11.07
C ASN A 72 36.17 -33.75 9.66
N THR A 73 37.14 -33.46 8.80
CA THR A 73 37.14 -33.96 7.41
C THR A 73 37.78 -35.34 7.26
N ALA A 74 38.46 -35.85 8.29
CA ALA A 74 39.11 -37.16 8.26
C ALA A 74 38.11 -38.33 8.20
N ILE A 75 36.84 -38.07 8.51
CA ILE A 75 35.75 -39.05 8.55
C ILE A 75 34.74 -38.87 7.39
N LEU A 76 35.10 -38.07 6.39
CA LEU A 76 34.34 -37.92 5.16
C LEU A 76 34.59 -39.12 4.25
N ASP A 77 33.97 -40.24 4.59
CA ASP A 77 34.09 -41.55 3.90
C ASP A 77 32.94 -41.83 2.91
N GLY A 78 31.98 -40.91 2.80
CA GLY A 78 30.79 -41.04 1.95
C GLY A 78 29.69 -41.91 2.55
N ILE A 79 29.85 -42.38 3.79
CA ILE A 79 28.91 -43.26 4.50
C ILE A 79 28.47 -42.63 5.82
N THR A 80 29.40 -42.27 6.70
CA THR A 80 29.14 -41.73 8.04
C THR A 80 28.63 -40.29 7.98
N PHE A 81 29.07 -39.52 6.97
CA PHE A 81 28.58 -38.19 6.63
C PHE A 81 28.45 -38.05 5.11
N ALA A 82 27.55 -38.82 4.51
CA ALA A 82 27.39 -38.91 3.06
C ALA A 82 27.13 -37.56 2.36
N THR A 83 26.58 -36.58 3.08
CA THR A 83 26.29 -35.22 2.59
C THR A 83 27.35 -34.19 3.00
N SER A 84 28.45 -34.60 3.63
CA SER A 84 29.52 -33.69 4.08
C SER A 84 29.01 -32.50 4.90
N TYR A 85 28.18 -32.81 5.91
CA TYR A 85 27.56 -31.86 6.84
C TYR A 85 26.54 -30.90 6.24
N ASP A 86 26.06 -31.13 5.00
CA ASP A 86 24.97 -30.32 4.42
C ASP A 86 23.71 -30.36 5.30
N GLY A 87 23.15 -29.18 5.56
CA GLY A 87 21.98 -28.99 6.43
C GLY A 87 22.29 -28.90 7.92
N MET A 88 23.56 -28.95 8.35
CA MET A 88 23.91 -28.79 9.77
C MET A 88 23.51 -27.40 10.29
N ILE A 89 22.75 -27.35 11.38
CA ILE A 89 22.33 -26.07 12.02
C ILE A 89 23.05 -25.86 13.34
N VAL A 90 23.54 -24.63 13.56
CA VAL A 90 24.17 -24.18 14.81
C VAL A 90 23.69 -22.78 15.19
N TYR A 91 23.86 -22.42 16.47
CA TYR A 91 23.80 -21.03 16.90
C TYR A 91 25.23 -20.48 16.99
N ASN A 92 25.60 -19.58 16.07
CA ASN A 92 26.86 -18.87 16.10
C ASN A 92 26.88 -17.81 17.21
N THR A 93 28.02 -17.68 17.89
CA THR A 93 28.29 -16.70 18.95
C THR A 93 29.41 -15.73 18.59
N GLY A 94 30.19 -16.02 17.55
CA GLY A 94 31.29 -15.17 17.10
C GLY A 94 30.84 -14.07 16.14
N THR A 95 31.63 -13.00 16.07
CA THR A 95 31.53 -11.95 15.06
C THR A 95 32.84 -11.89 14.29
N GLY A 96 32.81 -12.02 12.96
CA GLY A 96 34.03 -12.02 12.16
C GLY A 96 33.88 -12.75 10.83
N ILE A 97 34.93 -13.42 10.38
CA ILE A 97 34.93 -14.25 9.16
C ILE A 97 35.17 -15.71 9.58
N THR A 98 34.50 -16.66 8.92
CA THR A 98 34.72 -18.09 9.17
C THR A 98 36.15 -18.54 8.84
N SER A 99 36.62 -19.60 9.51
CA SER A 99 38.00 -20.07 9.39
C SER A 99 38.36 -20.53 7.97
N ILE A 100 39.58 -20.21 7.54
CA ILE A 100 40.13 -20.63 6.24
C ILE A 100 40.20 -22.16 6.18
N GLY A 101 39.81 -22.74 5.04
CA GLY A 101 39.85 -24.19 4.79
C GLY A 101 38.67 -24.98 5.37
N GLN A 102 37.65 -24.28 5.90
CA GLN A 102 36.44 -24.87 6.49
C GLN A 102 35.22 -24.61 5.63
N GLY A 103 35.42 -24.75 4.31
CA GLY A 103 34.53 -24.25 3.26
C GLY A 103 34.88 -22.83 2.81
N VAL A 104 33.94 -22.20 2.11
CA VAL A 104 34.05 -20.81 1.67
C VAL A 104 33.95 -19.88 2.87
N THR A 105 34.89 -18.95 2.98
CA THR A 105 34.91 -17.97 4.06
C THR A 105 33.78 -16.96 3.92
N VAL A 106 32.99 -16.77 4.96
CA VAL A 106 31.85 -15.83 4.98
C VAL A 106 31.87 -14.97 6.24
N PRO A 107 31.39 -13.72 6.19
CA PRO A 107 31.20 -12.92 7.39
C PRO A 107 30.05 -13.49 8.23
N VAL A 108 30.21 -13.48 9.55
CA VAL A 108 29.26 -14.01 10.52
C VAL A 108 29.08 -13.05 11.69
N THR A 109 27.86 -13.02 12.22
CA THR A 109 27.47 -12.38 13.49
C THR A 109 26.71 -13.40 14.35
N PRO A 110 26.48 -13.15 15.65
CA PRO A 110 25.72 -14.07 16.47
C PRO A 110 24.31 -14.33 15.90
N GLY A 111 23.91 -15.59 15.78
CA GLY A 111 22.64 -15.98 15.15
C GLY A 111 22.60 -17.45 14.76
N PHE A 112 21.45 -17.94 14.27
CA PHE A 112 21.38 -19.29 13.73
C PHE A 112 22.02 -19.34 12.33
N TYR A 113 22.75 -20.40 12.04
CA TYR A 113 23.35 -20.68 10.74
C TYR A 113 23.11 -22.13 10.35
N TYR A 114 22.90 -22.38 9.06
CA TYR A 114 23.02 -23.70 8.48
C TYR A 114 24.23 -23.80 7.56
N PHE A 115 24.86 -24.96 7.51
CA PHE A 115 25.89 -25.24 6.53
C PHE A 115 25.24 -25.72 5.23
N TYR A 116 25.38 -24.91 4.17
CA TYR A 116 24.93 -25.26 2.84
C TYR A 116 26.10 -25.83 2.04
N ASN A 117 25.99 -27.10 1.68
CA ASN A 117 27.04 -27.81 0.97
C ASN A 117 26.42 -28.71 -0.12
N PRO A 118 26.08 -28.14 -1.28
CA PRO A 118 25.50 -28.90 -2.39
C PRO A 118 26.59 -29.77 -3.05
N VAL A 119 26.92 -30.90 -2.42
CA VAL A 119 27.90 -31.86 -2.94
C VAL A 119 27.20 -32.86 -3.86
N ILE A 120 27.89 -33.27 -4.92
CA ILE A 120 27.48 -34.36 -5.80
C ILE A 120 27.74 -35.68 -5.08
N LEU A 121 26.72 -36.56 -5.00
CA LEU A 121 26.82 -37.87 -4.37
C LEU A 121 28.07 -38.64 -4.83
N GLY A 122 28.90 -39.07 -3.88
CA GLY A 122 30.07 -39.94 -4.13
C GLY A 122 31.45 -39.31 -3.89
N PHE A 123 31.55 -37.99 -3.67
CA PHE A 123 32.81 -37.31 -3.35
C PHE A 123 32.63 -36.37 -2.16
N PRO A 124 32.73 -36.88 -0.92
CA PRO A 124 32.47 -36.06 0.26
C PRO A 124 33.55 -35.00 0.43
N ASP A 125 33.16 -33.73 0.31
CA ASP A 125 34.03 -32.56 0.38
C ASP A 125 33.24 -31.40 1.01
N ILE A 126 33.95 -30.47 1.63
CA ILE A 126 33.40 -29.24 2.21
C ILE A 126 33.88 -27.98 1.51
N SER A 127 34.82 -28.07 0.55
CA SER A 127 35.50 -26.91 -0.02
C SER A 127 34.55 -25.89 -0.67
N SER A 128 33.44 -26.36 -1.26
CA SER A 128 32.37 -25.53 -1.85
C SER A 128 31.28 -25.15 -0.86
N GLY A 129 31.25 -25.77 0.32
CA GLY A 129 30.25 -25.53 1.36
C GLY A 129 30.44 -24.18 2.03
N LYS A 130 29.35 -23.58 2.52
CA LYS A 130 29.37 -22.28 3.19
C LYS A 130 28.30 -22.19 4.27
N TRP A 131 28.61 -21.44 5.33
CA TRP A 131 27.64 -21.10 6.36
C TRP A 131 26.67 -20.03 5.84
N LEU A 132 25.38 -20.26 6.02
CA LEU A 132 24.32 -19.32 5.66
C LEU A 132 23.44 -19.05 6.89
N PRO A 133 23.07 -17.80 7.17
CA PRO A 133 22.23 -17.49 8.31
C PRO A 133 20.81 -18.06 8.14
N ILE A 134 20.24 -18.55 9.23
CA ILE A 134 18.81 -18.83 9.41
C ILE A 134 18.31 -17.73 10.35
N GLY A 135 17.32 -16.91 9.96
CA GLY A 135 16.93 -15.67 10.66
C GLY A 135 16.77 -15.84 12.19
N ILE A 136 17.08 -14.84 13.03
CA ILE A 136 16.82 -13.40 12.97
C ILE A 136 18.03 -12.58 13.46
N GLY A 137 18.43 -11.51 12.74
CA GLY A 137 19.41 -10.55 13.29
C GLY A 137 20.24 -9.70 12.33
N GLY A 138 19.64 -9.16 11.27
CA GLY A 138 20.23 -8.10 10.46
C GLY A 138 19.22 -7.63 9.42
N THR A 139 18.26 -6.80 9.85
CA THR A 139 17.41 -5.95 8.99
C THR A 139 16.96 -6.55 7.64
N GLY A 140 16.25 -7.68 7.63
CA GLY A 140 15.75 -8.25 6.36
C GLY A 140 14.92 -9.53 6.42
N GLY A 141 14.63 -10.08 7.60
CA GLY A 141 13.79 -11.29 7.76
C GLY A 141 12.31 -11.02 8.03
N VAL A 142 11.99 -9.79 8.43
CA VAL A 142 10.67 -9.19 8.22
C VAL A 142 10.95 -8.15 7.16
N THR A 143 10.30 -8.24 6.00
CA THR A 143 10.31 -7.16 5.01
C THR A 143 9.55 -5.98 5.61
N VAL A 144 10.21 -5.23 6.50
CA VAL A 144 9.63 -4.03 7.11
C VAL A 144 9.79 -2.93 6.08
N THR A 145 8.77 -2.76 5.26
CA THR A 145 8.61 -1.53 4.49
C THR A 145 8.07 -0.47 5.44
N THR A 146 8.66 0.73 5.40
CA THR A 146 8.17 1.87 6.19
C THR A 146 7.78 3.01 5.27
N LEU A 147 6.64 3.64 5.56
CA LEU A 147 6.26 4.91 4.99
C LEU A 147 6.13 5.92 6.13
N SER A 148 6.91 6.99 6.09
CA SER A 148 6.88 8.08 7.07
C SER A 148 6.48 9.39 6.40
N ASP A 149 5.59 10.13 7.06
CA ASP A 149 5.32 11.54 6.77
C ASP A 149 6.41 12.40 7.44
N ASN A 150 7.02 13.31 6.70
CA ASN A 150 8.08 14.20 7.19
C ASN A 150 7.53 15.52 7.78
N GLY A 151 6.22 15.75 7.70
CA GLY A 151 5.57 16.95 8.23
C GLY A 151 5.79 18.22 7.40
N ASP A 152 6.50 18.12 6.27
CA ASP A 152 6.76 19.22 5.33
C ASP A 152 6.07 19.04 3.97
N GLY A 153 5.29 17.96 3.82
CA GLY A 153 4.61 17.58 2.57
C GLY A 153 5.37 16.56 1.72
N THR A 154 6.54 16.09 2.21
CA THR A 154 7.26 14.96 1.63
C THR A 154 7.03 13.67 2.43
N PHE A 155 7.18 12.55 1.75
CA PHE A 155 7.11 11.22 2.33
C PHE A 155 8.40 10.45 2.09
N THR A 156 8.82 9.66 3.07
CA THR A 156 9.96 8.77 2.96
C THR A 156 9.51 7.31 2.99
N TYR A 157 9.76 6.62 1.90
CA TYR A 157 9.60 5.17 1.76
C TYR A 157 10.95 4.48 1.94
N THR A 158 11.01 3.47 2.80
CA THR A 158 12.17 2.59 2.95
C THR A 158 11.74 1.18 2.54
N SER A 159 12.35 0.63 1.49
CA SER A 159 12.12 -0.76 1.06
C SER A 159 12.81 -1.77 1.96
N GLU A 160 12.45 -3.04 1.76
CA GLU A 160 12.99 -4.20 2.44
C GLU A 160 14.50 -4.41 2.27
N ASP A 161 15.10 -3.84 1.21
CA ASP A 161 16.55 -3.85 0.95
C ASP A 161 17.28 -2.63 1.54
N GLY A 162 16.56 -1.74 2.24
CA GLY A 162 17.08 -0.51 2.82
C GLY A 162 17.19 0.65 1.83
N THR A 163 16.75 0.51 0.57
CA THR A 163 16.68 1.64 -0.37
C THR A 163 15.68 2.67 0.14
N ILE A 164 16.14 3.92 0.27
CA ILE A 164 15.32 5.03 0.72
C ILE A 164 14.90 5.86 -0.49
N THR A 165 13.60 6.00 -0.67
CA THR A 165 12.99 6.87 -1.69
C THR A 165 12.19 7.96 -0.99
N THR A 166 12.55 9.22 -1.25
CA THR A 166 11.76 10.38 -0.80
C THR A 166 11.02 10.96 -1.98
N PHE A 167 9.73 11.25 -1.81
CA PHE A 167 8.90 11.86 -2.84
C PHE A 167 8.02 12.98 -2.26
N ASN A 168 7.74 13.98 -3.09
CA ASN A 168 6.93 15.14 -2.72
C ASN A 168 5.48 14.91 -3.15
N ALA A 169 4.52 15.21 -2.28
CA ALA A 169 3.08 15.19 -2.60
C ALA A 169 2.42 16.58 -2.49
N LYS A 170 3.21 17.62 -2.18
CA LYS A 170 2.75 18.99 -1.99
C LYS A 170 2.54 19.70 -3.33
N GLY A 171 1.34 20.20 -3.54
CA GLY A 171 1.05 21.22 -4.54
C GLY A 171 1.07 22.63 -3.93
N THR A 172 1.08 23.64 -4.79
CA THR A 172 0.90 25.05 -4.42
C THR A 172 -0.34 25.60 -5.09
N LEU A 173 -1.04 26.50 -4.41
CA LEU A 173 -2.15 27.27 -4.96
C LEU A 173 -1.82 28.75 -4.77
N ILE A 174 -1.83 29.49 -5.88
CA ILE A 174 -1.52 30.92 -5.91
C ILE A 174 -2.80 31.64 -6.36
N ASP A 175 -3.19 32.68 -5.61
CA ASP A 175 -4.18 33.66 -6.05
C ASP A 175 -3.48 34.69 -6.94
N ASN A 176 -3.96 34.84 -8.18
CA ASN A 176 -3.38 35.78 -9.15
C ASN A 176 -3.93 37.21 -8.99
N ALA A 177 -4.84 37.43 -8.04
CA ALA A 177 -5.50 38.71 -7.74
C ALA A 177 -6.29 39.29 -8.93
N ASP A 178 -6.58 38.48 -9.95
CA ASP A 178 -7.41 38.81 -11.11
C ASP A 178 -8.67 37.93 -11.19
N GLY A 179 -8.95 37.15 -10.14
CA GLY A 179 -10.07 36.20 -10.10
C GLY A 179 -9.71 34.80 -10.61
N THR A 180 -8.48 34.59 -11.06
CA THR A 180 -7.94 33.27 -11.38
C THR A 180 -7.02 32.74 -10.27
N TYR A 181 -6.90 31.42 -10.18
CA TYR A 181 -5.97 30.73 -9.28
C TYR A 181 -5.06 29.81 -10.08
N THR A 182 -3.78 29.77 -9.73
CA THR A 182 -2.81 28.85 -10.33
C THR A 182 -2.47 27.74 -9.35
N PHE A 183 -2.91 26.53 -9.66
CA PHE A 183 -2.48 25.31 -8.96
C PHE A 183 -1.26 24.72 -9.67
N THR A 184 -0.20 24.45 -8.93
CA THR A 184 0.97 23.70 -9.42
C THR A 184 1.13 22.44 -8.58
N ASP A 185 1.07 21.27 -9.21
CA ASP A 185 1.23 19.99 -8.50
C ASP A 185 2.70 19.69 -8.13
N ALA A 186 2.93 18.58 -7.43
CA ALA A 186 4.26 18.16 -7.01
C ALA A 186 5.20 17.77 -8.18
N ALA A 187 4.63 17.48 -9.37
CA ALA A 187 5.37 17.21 -10.60
C ALA A 187 5.63 18.48 -11.43
N GLY A 188 5.15 19.64 -10.98
CA GLY A 188 5.28 20.92 -11.68
C GLY A 188 4.23 21.14 -12.76
N ASN A 189 3.21 20.30 -12.87
CA ASN A 189 2.11 20.54 -13.78
C ASN A 189 1.27 21.70 -13.27
N VAL A 190 0.98 22.64 -14.15
CA VAL A 190 0.24 23.86 -13.83
C VAL A 190 -1.18 23.77 -14.37
N THR A 191 -2.15 24.06 -13.51
CA THR A 191 -3.56 24.21 -13.86
C THR A 191 -4.03 25.59 -13.42
N THR A 192 -4.54 26.38 -14.37
CA THR A 192 -5.22 27.64 -14.07
C THR A 192 -6.70 27.37 -13.88
N ILE A 193 -7.24 27.83 -12.76
CA ILE A 193 -8.64 27.77 -12.40
C ILE A 193 -9.18 29.18 -12.55
N ASP A 194 -10.07 29.38 -13.53
CA ASP A 194 -10.78 30.65 -13.69
C ASP A 194 -12.06 30.62 -12.85
N ALA A 195 -12.07 31.37 -11.74
CA ALA A 195 -13.25 31.48 -10.88
C ALA A 195 -14.21 32.60 -11.34
N THR A 196 -13.89 33.27 -12.45
CA THR A 196 -14.69 34.35 -13.06
C THR A 196 -15.39 33.93 -14.33
N GLU A 197 -15.21 32.69 -14.81
CA GLU A 197 -15.80 32.22 -16.06
C GLU A 197 -17.34 32.32 -16.02
N VAL A 198 -17.87 33.31 -16.75
CA VAL A 198 -19.30 33.48 -16.97
C VAL A 198 -19.68 32.68 -18.22
N ILE A 199 -20.53 31.66 -18.06
CA ILE A 199 -21.09 30.90 -19.19
C ILE A 199 -22.12 31.78 -19.92
N THR A 200 -21.66 32.64 -20.82
CA THR A 200 -22.52 33.30 -21.81
C THR A 200 -22.02 32.99 -23.21
N SER A 201 -22.86 32.32 -24.01
CA SER A 201 -22.62 32.16 -25.45
C SER A 201 -22.65 33.53 -26.12
N THR A 202 -21.61 33.81 -26.92
CA THR A 202 -21.48 35.00 -27.77
C THR A 202 -22.13 34.83 -29.15
N ASP A 203 -22.90 33.75 -29.36
CA ASP A 203 -23.50 33.46 -30.66
C ASP A 203 -24.50 34.56 -31.06
N ALA A 204 -24.44 34.98 -32.33
CA ALA A 204 -25.35 35.96 -32.87
C ALA A 204 -26.81 35.46 -32.77
N GLY A 205 -27.67 36.24 -32.12
CA GLY A 205 -29.08 35.90 -31.89
C GLY A 205 -29.43 35.51 -30.45
N ASN A 206 -28.46 35.47 -29.53
CA ASN A 206 -28.75 35.26 -28.12
C ASN A 206 -29.45 36.49 -27.51
N LEU A 207 -30.60 36.29 -26.84
CA LEU A 207 -31.38 37.39 -26.23
C LEU A 207 -30.81 37.85 -24.88
N LEU A 208 -29.98 37.01 -24.26
CA LEU A 208 -29.40 37.19 -22.93
C LEU A 208 -27.99 37.80 -23.07
N THR A 209 -27.77 38.97 -22.48
CA THR A 209 -26.48 39.67 -22.44
C THR A 209 -25.99 39.82 -21.00
N THR A 210 -24.67 39.93 -20.80
CA THR A 210 -24.08 40.16 -19.48
C THR A 210 -24.06 41.66 -19.16
N GLY A 211 -24.51 42.00 -17.96
CA GLY A 211 -24.32 43.31 -17.36
C GLY A 211 -22.88 43.55 -16.95
N LEU A 212 -22.54 44.81 -16.71
CA LEU A 212 -21.23 45.22 -16.20
C LEU A 212 -20.91 44.63 -14.81
N ASP A 213 -21.94 44.14 -14.10
CA ASP A 213 -21.88 43.45 -12.82
C ASP A 213 -21.81 41.91 -12.95
N GLY A 214 -21.78 41.38 -14.18
CA GLY A 214 -21.76 39.95 -14.46
C GLY A 214 -23.14 39.27 -14.41
N GLY A 215 -24.22 40.01 -14.13
CA GLY A 215 -25.59 39.47 -14.17
C GLY A 215 -26.09 39.29 -15.59
N SER A 216 -26.77 38.19 -15.89
CA SER A 216 -27.42 37.97 -17.20
C SER A 216 -28.82 38.59 -17.25
N PHE A 217 -29.13 39.38 -18.29
CA PHE A 217 -30.47 39.94 -18.50
C PHE A 217 -30.87 39.94 -19.98
N ILE A 218 -32.18 39.97 -20.22
CA ILE A 218 -32.74 40.04 -21.58
C ILE A 218 -32.61 41.48 -22.08
N ASN A 219 -32.00 41.65 -23.25
CA ASN A 219 -31.73 42.97 -23.82
C ASN A 219 -33.03 43.78 -24.03
N GLN A 220 -33.16 44.90 -23.32
CA GLN A 220 -34.33 45.77 -23.38
C GLN A 220 -34.58 46.36 -24.78
N THR A 221 -33.55 46.57 -25.60
CA THR A 221 -33.68 47.02 -26.98
C THR A 221 -34.32 45.96 -27.88
N VAL A 222 -34.05 44.67 -27.63
CA VAL A 222 -34.70 43.56 -28.35
C VAL A 222 -36.17 43.48 -27.97
N ILE A 223 -36.48 43.63 -26.68
CA ILE A 223 -37.86 43.68 -26.19
C ILE A 223 -38.61 44.83 -26.87
N GLN A 224 -38.06 46.05 -26.87
CA GLN A 224 -38.69 47.22 -27.49
C GLN A 224 -38.85 47.10 -29.01
N ALA A 225 -37.90 46.45 -29.71
CA ALA A 225 -37.99 46.25 -31.15
C ALA A 225 -39.04 45.20 -31.55
N ASN A 226 -39.46 44.34 -30.63
CA ASN A 226 -40.38 43.23 -30.87
C ASN A 226 -41.71 43.37 -30.12
N GLU A 227 -41.88 44.44 -29.33
CA GLU A 227 -43.15 44.79 -28.69
C GLU A 227 -44.07 45.43 -29.74
N THR A 228 -45.31 44.95 -29.82
CA THR A 228 -46.30 45.44 -30.77
C THR A 228 -47.15 46.53 -30.11
N LEU A 229 -47.05 47.78 -30.59
CA LEU A 229 -47.83 48.91 -30.08
C LEU A 229 -49.03 49.17 -31.01
N THR A 230 -50.24 48.88 -30.53
CA THR A 230 -51.49 49.28 -31.20
C THR A 230 -51.98 50.61 -30.63
N THR A 231 -52.54 51.47 -31.49
CA THR A 231 -53.07 52.78 -31.06
C THR A 231 -54.48 53.02 -31.60
N LEU A 232 -55.31 53.67 -30.80
CA LEU A 232 -56.63 54.15 -31.18
C LEU A 232 -56.77 55.61 -30.78
N ALA A 233 -57.02 56.48 -31.75
CA ALA A 233 -57.18 57.91 -31.53
C ALA A 233 -58.46 58.42 -32.22
N GLN A 234 -59.20 59.30 -31.55
CA GLN A 234 -60.37 59.96 -32.13
C GLN A 234 -60.08 61.45 -32.33
N SER A 235 -60.46 61.99 -33.49
CA SER A 235 -60.43 63.42 -33.75
C SER A 235 -61.73 64.07 -33.30
N ASN A 236 -61.70 64.88 -32.25
CA ASN A 236 -62.88 65.66 -31.82
C ASN A 236 -63.36 66.67 -32.87
N ALA A 237 -62.49 67.07 -33.81
CA ALA A 237 -62.82 68.02 -34.86
C ALA A 237 -63.55 67.37 -36.04
N THR A 238 -63.27 66.10 -36.34
CA THR A 238 -63.80 65.40 -37.52
C THR A 238 -64.63 64.17 -37.20
N GLY A 239 -64.67 63.70 -35.96
CA GLY A 239 -65.43 62.52 -35.56
C GLY A 239 -64.79 61.17 -35.90
N ILE A 240 -63.77 61.17 -36.76
CA ILE A 240 -63.09 59.96 -37.23
C ILE A 240 -62.26 59.36 -36.09
N ALA A 241 -62.45 58.07 -35.84
CA ALA A 241 -61.51 57.25 -35.10
C ALA A 241 -60.54 56.55 -36.05
N THR A 242 -59.26 56.63 -35.72
CA THR A 242 -58.18 55.98 -36.44
C THR A 242 -57.58 54.92 -35.52
N TYR A 243 -57.74 53.67 -35.93
CA TYR A 243 -57.00 52.53 -35.40
C TYR A 243 -55.72 52.35 -36.21
N THR A 244 -54.58 52.20 -35.54
CA THR A 244 -53.31 51.83 -36.17
C THR A 244 -52.85 50.51 -35.55
N ASP A 245 -52.70 49.47 -36.38
CA ASP A 245 -52.20 48.18 -35.93
C ASP A 245 -50.69 48.16 -35.73
N GLU A 246 -50.18 47.03 -35.28
CA GLU A 246 -48.76 46.77 -35.02
C GLU A 246 -47.87 46.82 -36.27
N ASP A 247 -48.45 46.67 -37.47
CA ASP A 247 -47.75 46.81 -38.75
C ASP A 247 -47.76 48.27 -39.26
N GLY A 248 -48.34 49.19 -38.48
CA GLY A 248 -48.51 50.59 -38.84
C GLY A 248 -49.62 50.85 -39.85
N ALA A 249 -50.43 49.84 -40.18
CA ALA A 249 -51.56 50.01 -41.07
C ALA A 249 -52.72 50.69 -40.34
N THR A 250 -53.24 51.75 -40.96
CA THR A 250 -54.31 52.56 -40.38
C THR A 250 -55.66 52.16 -40.95
N SER A 251 -56.62 51.89 -40.07
CA SER A 251 -58.04 51.77 -40.42
C SER A 251 -58.81 52.92 -39.79
N THR A 252 -59.70 53.55 -40.57
CA THR A 252 -60.51 54.67 -40.09
C THR A 252 -61.99 54.29 -40.06
N VAL A 253 -62.68 54.76 -39.04
CA VAL A 253 -64.14 54.64 -38.92
C VAL A 253 -64.66 56.03 -38.58
N ASP A 254 -65.61 56.51 -39.38
CA ASP A 254 -66.33 57.73 -39.03
C ASP A 254 -67.37 57.41 -37.96
N ILE A 255 -67.27 58.06 -36.80
CA ILE A 255 -68.15 57.84 -35.65
C ILE A 255 -69.24 58.94 -35.59
N ILE A 256 -69.20 59.94 -36.48
CA ILE A 256 -70.20 61.00 -36.54
C ILE A 256 -70.85 61.01 -37.94
N SER A 257 -72.17 60.78 -38.03
CA SER A 257 -72.89 60.98 -39.30
C SER A 257 -73.28 62.44 -39.48
N THR A 258 -73.19 62.91 -40.73
CA THR A 258 -73.61 64.25 -41.17
C THR A 258 -75.04 64.30 -41.71
N ASP A 259 -75.75 63.16 -41.67
CA ASP A 259 -77.12 63.05 -42.16
C ASP A 259 -78.13 63.75 -41.23
N ALA A 260 -79.13 64.40 -41.82
CA ALA A 260 -80.21 65.03 -41.06
C ALA A 260 -81.01 63.96 -40.27
N ASN A 261 -81.27 64.24 -38.98
CA ASN A 261 -81.97 63.37 -38.02
C ASN A 261 -81.15 62.19 -37.46
N ASN A 262 -79.83 62.21 -37.54
CA ASN A 262 -78.97 61.28 -36.79
C ASN A 262 -78.82 61.71 -35.32
N ASP A 263 -79.92 61.69 -34.56
CA ASP A 263 -79.93 62.02 -33.12
C ASP A 263 -79.44 60.81 -32.32
N ILE A 264 -78.24 60.91 -31.73
CA ILE A 264 -77.76 59.93 -30.75
C ILE A 264 -78.47 60.20 -29.42
N ILE A 265 -79.47 59.39 -29.08
CA ILE A 265 -80.09 59.44 -27.75
C ILE A 265 -79.16 58.68 -26.80
N VAL A 266 -78.35 59.40 -26.04
CA VAL A 266 -77.47 58.82 -25.01
C VAL A 266 -78.30 58.03 -23.98
N GLY A 267 -77.92 56.78 -23.75
CA GLY A 267 -78.46 55.97 -22.66
C GLY A 267 -78.03 56.51 -21.30
N VAL A 268 -78.82 56.25 -20.25
CA VAL A 268 -78.62 56.79 -18.89
C VAL A 268 -77.31 56.31 -18.23
N ASP A 269 -76.69 55.27 -18.77
CA ASP A 269 -75.44 54.67 -18.31
C ASP A 269 -74.19 55.10 -19.12
N GLY A 270 -74.33 56.08 -20.02
CA GLY A 270 -73.18 56.81 -20.54
C GLY A 270 -72.40 56.10 -21.66
N GLY A 271 -73.10 55.46 -22.59
CA GLY A 271 -72.58 55.16 -23.93
C GLY A 271 -73.42 55.86 -24.99
N ALA A 272 -72.77 56.57 -25.90
CA ALA A 272 -73.24 56.75 -27.26
C ALA A 272 -72.69 55.58 -28.10
#